data_AF-A0A7Z8QKE3-F1
#
_entry.id   AF-A0A7Z8QKE3-F1
#
_cell.length_a   1.000
_cell.length_b   1.000
_cell.length_c   1.000
_cell.angle_alpha   90.00
_cell.angle_beta   90.00
_cell.angle_gamma   90.00
#
_symmetry.space_group_name_H-M   'P 1'
#
loop_
_entity.id
_entity.type
_entity.pdbx_description
1 polymer ?
#
loop_
_entity_poly.entity_id
_entity_poly.type
_entity_poly.pdbx_seq_one_letter_code
_entity_poly.pdbx_strand_id
1 'polypeptide(L)'
;MCLILTYSSSDRDNFIPDKFSYITTCPFTPLFLRWFFGRQIKYFIMLRLTLLFTLLLLSACAQNKAKTVPAETDKDTNRALIRQNDLRETKRIALIIGNSDYAGGYSGTALKNPVNDAKDLAKKLKSLNFNLVNNKALLDANKQQIERAVKLFTQELKQGSLGLFFYAGHGMQIDGINYLIPLDAEFKSKADVKYNAVNLY
;
A
#
# COMPACT_ATOMS: atom_id res chain seq x y z
N MET A 1 -7.45 4.58 -9.91
CA MET A 1 -6.25 5.18 -9.29
C MET A 1 -6.08 4.52 -7.92
N CYS A 2 -4.87 4.10 -7.55
CA CYS A 2 -4.60 3.48 -6.26
C CYS A 2 -3.79 4.49 -5.43
N LEU A 3 -4.30 4.87 -4.25
CA LEU A 3 -3.62 5.77 -3.34
C LEU A 3 -3.35 5.03 -2.03
N ILE A 4 -2.08 4.87 -1.70
CA ILE A 4 -1.62 4.29 -0.44
C ILE A 4 -0.98 5.43 0.36
N LEU A 5 -1.52 5.73 1.53
CA LEU A 5 -0.94 6.68 2.46
C LEU A 5 -0.55 5.92 3.74
N THR A 6 0.73 5.92 4.07
CA THR A 6 1.24 5.34 5.32
C THR A 6 1.63 6.45 6.29
N TYR A 7 1.17 6.36 7.54
CA TYR A 7 1.44 7.34 8.59
C TYR A 7 2.10 6.68 9.81
N SER A 8 3.18 7.27 10.32
CA SER A 8 3.90 6.82 11.52
C SER A 8 4.07 7.99 12.48
N SER A 9 3.40 7.95 13.64
CA SER A 9 3.46 9.03 14.65
C SER A 9 4.72 8.93 15.53
N SER A 10 5.91 9.00 14.95
CA SER A 10 7.18 8.90 15.69
C SER A 10 7.63 10.21 16.34
N ASP A 11 7.05 11.36 15.97
CA ASP A 11 7.52 12.68 16.41
C ASP A 11 6.56 13.32 17.44
N ARG A 12 7.16 13.96 18.46
CA ARG A 12 6.52 14.52 19.66
C ARG A 12 5.74 15.83 19.44
N ASP A 13 5.51 16.24 18.21
CA ASP A 13 4.83 17.49 17.90
C ASP A 13 3.47 17.22 17.25
N ASN A 14 2.50 18.05 17.61
CA ASN A 14 1.10 18.02 17.15
C ASN A 14 0.98 17.71 15.65
N PHE A 15 -0.12 17.04 15.28
CA PHE A 15 -0.56 16.76 13.92
C PHE A 15 -0.08 17.80 12.88
N ILE A 16 1.02 17.48 12.19
CA ILE A 16 1.44 18.18 10.98
C ILE A 16 1.21 17.22 9.81
N PRO A 17 0.23 17.47 8.92
CA PRO A 17 -0.10 16.61 7.79
C PRO A 17 0.99 16.54 6.69
N ASP A 18 2.16 17.15 6.89
CA ASP A 18 3.19 17.28 5.85
C ASP A 18 4.03 16.00 5.61
N LYS A 19 3.76 14.90 6.31
CA LYS A 19 4.47 13.62 6.13
C LYS A 19 3.60 12.54 5.48
N PHE A 20 2.95 12.87 4.35
CA PHE A 20 2.35 11.87 3.47
C PHE A 20 3.37 11.44 2.40
N SER A 21 3.84 10.20 2.46
CA SER A 21 4.62 9.61 1.37
C SER A 21 3.67 9.14 0.25
N TYR A 22 3.67 9.86 -0.87
CA TYR A 22 2.87 9.53 -2.05
C TYR A 22 3.61 8.52 -2.93
N ILE A 23 3.01 7.35 -3.20
CA ILE A 23 3.48 6.46 -4.28
C ILE A 23 2.48 6.58 -5.44
N THR A 24 2.78 7.48 -6.39
CA THR A 24 1.96 7.70 -7.60
C THR A 24 2.60 7.06 -8.82
N THR A 25 2.59 5.73 -8.96
CA THR A 25 2.87 5.12 -10.27
C THR A 25 2.16 3.77 -10.45
N CYS A 26 1.13 3.77 -11.29
CA CYS A 26 0.84 2.63 -12.17
C CYS A 26 0.95 3.15 -13.62
N PRO A 27 2.05 2.90 -14.35
CA PRO A 27 1.99 3.05 -15.78
C PRO A 27 1.24 1.85 -16.35
N PHE A 28 0.17 2.15 -17.07
CA PHE A 28 -0.49 1.25 -18.00
C PHE A 28 0.57 0.59 -18.92
N THR A 29 0.35 -0.69 -19.16
CA THR A 29 1.03 -1.50 -20.17
C THR A 29 0.99 -0.85 -21.56
N PRO A 30 1.98 -1.10 -22.42
CA PRO A 30 1.75 -1.20 -23.83
C PRO A 30 1.79 -2.68 -24.26
N LEU A 31 0.78 -3.09 -25.02
CA LEU A 31 0.88 -4.16 -25.99
C LEU A 31 2.15 -3.92 -26.85
N PHE A 32 3.27 -4.61 -26.59
CA PHE A 32 4.39 -4.62 -27.54
C PHE A 32 5.30 -5.88 -27.54
N LEU A 33 4.96 -6.96 -26.82
CA LEU A 33 5.80 -8.18 -26.82
C LEU A 33 5.04 -9.46 -27.22
N ARG A 34 4.09 -9.36 -28.16
CA ARG A 34 3.35 -10.51 -28.69
C ARG A 34 3.70 -10.87 -30.14
N TRP A 35 4.75 -10.28 -30.73
CA TRP A 35 5.09 -10.56 -32.14
C TRP A 35 6.59 -10.53 -32.53
N PHE A 36 7.54 -10.50 -31.59
CA PHE A 36 8.97 -10.66 -31.92
C PHE A 36 9.64 -11.64 -30.95
N PHE A 37 10.45 -12.56 -31.48
CA PHE A 37 11.18 -13.65 -30.81
C PHE A 37 10.46 -15.00 -30.62
N GLY A 38 9.69 -15.42 -31.62
CA GLY A 38 9.52 -16.84 -31.89
C GLY A 38 10.80 -17.41 -32.51
N ARG A 39 11.36 -18.47 -31.92
CA ARG A 39 12.36 -19.42 -32.47
C ARG A 39 13.87 -19.27 -32.12
N GLN A 40 14.37 -18.19 -31.51
CA GLN A 40 15.80 -18.05 -31.12
C GLN A 40 16.10 -18.11 -29.61
N ILE A 41 15.06 -18.17 -28.75
CA ILE A 41 15.21 -18.11 -27.28
C ILE A 41 15.70 -19.43 -26.66
N LYS A 42 15.41 -20.58 -27.30
CA LYS A 42 15.73 -21.90 -26.72
C LYS A 42 17.24 -22.06 -26.48
N TYR A 43 18.06 -21.67 -27.44
CA TYR A 43 19.52 -21.76 -27.33
C TYR A 43 20.10 -20.72 -26.36
N PHE A 44 19.50 -19.54 -26.29
CA PHE A 44 19.97 -18.46 -25.42
C PHE A 44 19.72 -18.75 -23.92
N ILE A 45 18.58 -19.38 -23.60
CA ILE A 45 18.27 -19.83 -22.22
C ILE A 45 19.11 -21.06 -21.86
N MET A 46 19.26 -22.02 -22.78
CA MET A 46 20.03 -23.25 -22.52
C MET A 46 21.52 -22.97 -22.34
N LEU A 47 22.11 -22.05 -23.12
CA LEU A 47 23.52 -21.64 -23.00
C LEU A 47 23.80 -20.80 -21.74
N ARG A 48 22.84 -19.98 -21.29
CA ARG A 48 22.95 -19.25 -20.01
C ARG A 48 22.84 -20.18 -18.80
N LEU A 49 21.98 -21.20 -18.86
CA LEU A 49 21.83 -22.18 -17.78
C LEU A 49 23.06 -23.06 -17.64
N THR A 50 23.69 -23.50 -18.73
CA THR A 50 24.94 -24.27 -18.67
C THR A 50 26.13 -23.43 -18.18
N LEU A 51 26.23 -22.15 -18.56
CA LEU A 51 27.24 -21.24 -18.02
C LEU A 51 27.04 -20.94 -16.53
N LEU A 52 25.79 -20.78 -16.07
CA LEU A 52 25.49 -20.59 -14.64
C LEU A 52 25.76 -21.86 -13.82
N PHE A 53 25.45 -23.04 -14.36
CA PHE A 53 25.67 -24.32 -13.67
C PHE A 53 27.16 -24.68 -13.56
N THR A 54 27.96 -24.38 -14.59
CA THR A 54 29.42 -24.55 -14.54
C THR A 54 30.09 -23.55 -13.60
N LEU A 55 29.61 -22.30 -13.53
CA LEU A 55 30.06 -21.31 -12.56
C LEU A 55 29.73 -21.72 -11.10
N LEU A 56 28.59 -22.38 -10.89
CA LEU A 56 28.17 -22.90 -9.58
C LEU A 56 29.06 -24.06 -9.12
N LEU A 57 29.45 -24.95 -10.04
CA LEU A 57 30.34 -26.07 -9.75
C LEU A 57 31.78 -25.63 -9.43
N LEU A 58 32.26 -24.54 -10.03
CA LEU A 58 33.58 -23.95 -9.73
C LEU A 58 33.64 -23.24 -8.36
N SER A 59 32.49 -22.81 -7.79
CA SER A 59 32.44 -22.17 -6.46
C SER A 59 32.38 -23.17 -5.29
N ALA A 60 32.33 -24.48 -5.55
CA ALA A 60 32.21 -25.50 -4.49
C ALA A 60 33.53 -25.84 -3.77
N CYS A 61 34.65 -25.21 -4.14
CA CYS A 61 35.93 -25.35 -3.44
C CYS A 61 36.44 -23.99 -2.93
N ALA A 62 35.65 -23.34 -2.08
CA ALA A 62 36.17 -22.33 -1.15
C ALA A 62 35.62 -22.64 0.24
N GLN A 63 36.44 -23.29 1.06
CA GLN A 63 36.16 -23.52 2.47
C GLN A 63 36.06 -22.17 3.17
N ASN A 64 34.84 -21.72 3.45
CA ASN A 64 34.62 -20.68 4.42
C ASN A 64 35.06 -21.21 5.78
N LYS A 65 36.28 -20.85 6.21
CA LYS A 65 36.66 -20.91 7.62
C LYS A 65 35.54 -20.20 8.39
N ALA A 66 34.86 -20.95 9.26
CA ALA A 66 33.99 -20.36 10.26
C ALA A 66 34.81 -19.32 11.03
N LYS A 67 34.55 -18.03 10.79
CA LYS A 67 34.93 -16.99 11.74
C LYS A 67 34.01 -17.19 12.93
N THR A 68 34.55 -17.78 13.99
CA THR A 68 34.03 -17.60 15.33
C THR A 68 33.94 -16.10 15.57
N VAL A 69 32.72 -15.57 15.54
CA VAL A 69 32.44 -14.20 15.96
C VAL A 69 32.72 -14.16 17.47
N PRO A 70 33.67 -13.33 17.95
CA PRO A 70 33.83 -13.12 19.39
C PRO A 70 32.50 -12.60 19.94
N ALA A 71 32.11 -13.11 21.10
CA ALA A 71 30.89 -12.69 21.79
C ALA A 71 30.89 -11.16 22.00
N GLU A 72 30.22 -10.42 21.12
CA GLU A 72 29.96 -8.99 21.25
C GLU A 72 28.75 -8.79 22.18
N THR A 73 29.12 -8.39 23.39
CA THR A 73 28.38 -7.79 24.51
C THR A 73 26.95 -7.27 24.25
N ASP A 74 25.98 -7.90 24.92
CA ASP A 74 24.76 -7.42 25.64
C ASP A 74 23.99 -6.14 25.20
N LYS A 75 24.65 -5.09 24.69
CA LYS A 75 23.99 -3.84 24.25
C LYS A 75 23.21 -3.99 22.95
N ASP A 76 23.72 -4.75 21.99
CA ASP A 76 23.05 -4.90 20.69
C ASP A 76 21.90 -5.91 20.76
N THR A 77 22.01 -6.91 21.62
CA THR A 77 20.90 -7.82 21.98
C THR A 77 19.78 -7.05 22.68
N ASN A 78 20.10 -6.17 23.63
CA ASN A 78 19.09 -5.31 24.28
C ASN A 78 18.42 -4.36 23.28
N ARG A 79 19.15 -3.76 22.33
CA ARG A 79 18.54 -2.91 21.29
C ARG A 79 17.62 -3.68 20.34
N ALA A 80 18.00 -4.89 19.92
CA ALA A 80 17.19 -5.73 19.05
C ALA A 80 15.90 -6.19 19.76
N LEU A 81 16.00 -6.56 21.05
CA LEU A 81 14.86 -6.96 21.88
C LEU A 81 13.93 -5.78 22.19
N ILE A 82 14.46 -4.61 22.51
CA ILE A 82 13.66 -3.38 22.72
C ILE A 82 12.91 -3.01 21.43
N ARG A 83 13.56 -3.08 20.27
CA ARG A 83 12.91 -2.82 18.97
C ARG A 83 11.83 -3.84 18.63
N GLN A 84 12.02 -5.11 18.97
CA GLN A 84 11.00 -6.14 18.77
C GLN A 84 9.80 -5.99 19.71
N ASN A 85 10.02 -5.59 20.96
CA ASN A 85 8.93 -5.29 21.89
C ASN A 85 8.17 -4.02 21.49
N ASP A 86 8.87 -2.96 21.09
CA ASP A 86 8.27 -1.71 20.64
C ASP A 86 7.37 -1.91 19.40
N LEU A 87 7.79 -2.77 18.45
CA LEU A 87 6.97 -3.15 17.29
C LEU A 87 5.75 -4.04 17.62
N ARG A 88 5.77 -4.72 18.76
CA ARG A 88 4.64 -5.52 19.28
C ARG A 88 3.68 -4.68 20.12
N GLU A 89 4.15 -3.61 20.75
CA GLU A 89 3.32 -2.68 21.54
C GLU A 89 2.76 -1.52 20.71
N THR A 90 3.36 -1.19 19.56
CA THR A 90 2.83 -0.18 18.63
C THR A 90 1.46 -0.61 18.12
N LYS A 91 0.40 0.14 18.47
CA LYS A 91 -0.96 -0.09 17.96
C LYS A 91 -0.98 0.13 16.44
N ARG A 92 -1.40 -0.88 15.67
CA ARG A 92 -1.47 -0.83 14.20
C ARG A 92 -2.91 -0.70 13.75
N ILE A 93 -3.24 0.36 13.03
CA ILE A 93 -4.61 0.65 12.58
C ILE A 93 -4.60 0.84 11.07
N ALA A 94 -5.59 0.30 10.38
CA ALA A 94 -5.75 0.51 8.94
C ALA A 94 -7.18 0.88 8.53
N LEU A 95 -7.30 1.88 7.66
CA LEU A 95 -8.52 2.21 6.92
C LEU A 95 -8.32 1.81 5.46
N ILE A 96 -9.20 0.94 4.95
CA ILE A 96 -9.12 0.39 3.59
C ILE A 96 -10.45 0.63 2.91
N ILE A 97 -10.42 1.30 1.77
CA ILE A 97 -11.60 1.67 1.00
C ILE A 97 -11.44 1.18 -0.45
N GLY A 98 -12.44 0.50 -0.99
CA GLY A 98 -12.47 0.03 -2.37
C GLY A 98 -13.81 0.33 -3.03
N ASN A 99 -13.83 1.28 -3.96
CA ASN A 99 -15.03 1.65 -4.70
C ASN A 99 -14.91 1.21 -6.16
N SER A 100 -15.83 0.35 -6.58
CA SER A 100 -15.92 -0.25 -7.91
C SER A 100 -17.21 0.14 -8.64
N ASP A 101 -18.36 0.20 -7.95
CA ASP A 101 -19.68 0.33 -8.59
C ASP A 101 -20.10 1.77 -8.90
N TYR A 102 -19.37 2.43 -9.79
CA TYR A 102 -19.74 3.77 -10.28
C TYR A 102 -20.79 3.75 -11.40
N ALA A 103 -21.42 2.60 -11.67
CA ALA A 103 -22.36 2.47 -12.79
C ALA A 103 -23.58 3.39 -12.65
N GLY A 104 -23.97 3.73 -11.41
CA GLY A 104 -25.03 4.71 -11.11
C GLY A 104 -24.55 6.13 -10.83
N GLY A 105 -23.24 6.41 -10.93
CA GLY A 105 -22.63 7.68 -10.53
C GLY A 105 -21.98 8.45 -11.69
N TYR A 106 -21.15 9.45 -11.35
CA TYR A 106 -20.58 10.40 -12.31
C TYR A 106 -19.81 9.81 -13.51
N SER A 107 -19.22 8.61 -13.36
CA SER A 107 -18.37 7.96 -14.37
C SER A 107 -19.16 7.06 -15.32
N GLY A 108 -20.35 6.60 -14.89
CA GLY A 108 -21.20 5.66 -15.64
C GLY A 108 -20.58 4.27 -15.90
N THR A 109 -19.36 4.01 -15.39
CA THR A 109 -18.61 2.78 -15.66
C THR A 109 -18.03 2.21 -14.37
N ALA A 110 -18.31 0.94 -14.09
CA ALA A 110 -17.75 0.24 -12.95
C ALA A 110 -16.25 -0.12 -13.13
N LEU A 111 -15.47 -0.07 -12.05
CA LEU A 111 -14.08 -0.49 -11.99
C LEU A 111 -13.97 -1.95 -11.54
N LYS A 112 -13.19 -2.77 -12.25
CA LYS A 112 -13.11 -4.21 -12.02
C LYS A 112 -12.39 -4.64 -10.72
N ASN A 113 -11.40 -3.88 -10.29
CA ASN A 113 -10.41 -4.32 -9.29
C ASN A 113 -10.53 -3.72 -7.88
N PRO A 114 -10.99 -2.47 -7.66
CA PRO A 114 -10.93 -1.82 -6.35
C PRO A 114 -11.48 -2.63 -5.17
N VAL A 115 -12.64 -3.27 -5.33
CA VAL A 115 -13.22 -4.13 -4.29
C VAL A 115 -12.37 -5.37 -4.02
N ASN A 116 -11.78 -5.97 -5.06
CA ASN A 116 -10.91 -7.14 -4.91
C ASN A 116 -9.61 -6.75 -4.20
N ASP A 117 -8.97 -5.66 -4.65
CA ASP A 117 -7.73 -5.14 -4.07
C ASP A 117 -7.92 -4.80 -2.57
N ALA A 118 -9.04 -4.15 -2.23
CA ALA A 118 -9.37 -3.80 -0.84
C ALA A 118 -9.60 -5.05 0.04
N LYS A 119 -10.25 -6.09 -0.48
CA LYS A 119 -10.46 -7.35 0.24
C LYS A 119 -9.14 -8.08 0.49
N ASP A 120 -8.29 -8.16 -0.52
CA ASP A 120 -6.99 -8.85 -0.42
C ASP A 120 -6.06 -8.14 0.55
N LEU A 121 -5.99 -6.80 0.48
CA LEU A 121 -5.20 -6.01 1.41
C LEU A 121 -5.74 -6.12 2.85
N ALA A 122 -7.07 -6.09 3.04
CA ALA A 122 -7.68 -6.27 4.35
C ALA A 122 -7.33 -7.62 4.97
N LYS A 123 -7.39 -8.70 4.19
CA LYS A 123 -6.99 -10.03 4.64
C LYS A 123 -5.52 -10.07 5.03
N LYS A 124 -4.64 -9.47 4.21
CA LYS A 124 -3.20 -9.44 4.49
C LYS A 124 -2.87 -8.61 5.73
N LEU A 125 -3.46 -7.43 5.89
CA LEU A 125 -3.19 -6.56 7.04
C LEU A 125 -3.72 -7.15 8.35
N LYS A 126 -4.87 -7.85 8.33
CA LYS A 126 -5.32 -8.64 9.48
C LYS A 126 -4.30 -9.70 9.90
N SER A 127 -3.68 -10.42 8.96
CA SER A 127 -2.62 -11.40 9.27
C SER A 127 -1.34 -10.77 9.84
N LEU A 128 -1.19 -9.44 9.71
CA LEU A 128 -0.08 -8.64 10.22
C LEU A 128 -0.47 -7.85 11.47
N ASN A 129 -1.54 -8.26 12.17
CA ASN A 129 -2.04 -7.64 13.40
C ASN A 129 -2.43 -6.17 13.27
N PHE A 130 -2.91 -5.73 12.09
CA PHE A 130 -3.59 -4.45 11.97
C PHE A 130 -5.05 -4.56 12.41
N ASN A 131 -5.46 -3.60 13.25
CA ASN A 131 -6.87 -3.35 13.54
C ASN A 131 -7.48 -2.57 12.38
N LEU A 132 -8.42 -3.18 11.66
CA LEU A 132 -9.12 -2.46 10.61
C LEU A 132 -10.22 -1.59 11.21
N VAL A 133 -10.38 -0.38 10.72
CA VAL A 133 -11.54 0.46 11.05
C VAL A 133 -12.82 -0.31 10.71
N ASN A 134 -13.78 -0.33 11.64
CA ASN A 134 -15.00 -1.15 11.55
C ASN A 134 -14.76 -2.67 11.36
N ASN A 135 -13.56 -3.16 11.69
CA ASN A 135 -13.14 -4.56 11.55
C ASN A 135 -13.19 -5.13 10.11
N LYS A 136 -13.31 -4.29 9.07
CA LYS A 136 -13.40 -4.74 7.66
C LYS A 136 -12.96 -3.65 6.67
N ALA A 137 -12.72 -4.03 5.42
CA ALA A 137 -12.64 -3.05 4.33
C ALA A 137 -14.01 -2.40 4.09
N LEU A 138 -14.00 -1.11 3.80
CA LEU A 138 -15.17 -0.37 3.35
C LEU A 138 -15.25 -0.51 1.83
N LEU A 139 -16.36 -1.05 1.33
CA LEU A 139 -16.54 -1.38 -0.09
C LEU A 139 -17.70 -0.57 -0.65
N ASP A 140 -17.55 -0.08 -1.88
CA ASP A 140 -18.60 0.60 -2.64
C ASP A 140 -19.34 1.65 -1.80
N ALA A 141 -18.55 2.57 -1.23
CA ALA A 141 -19.01 3.50 -0.22
C ALA A 141 -19.36 4.88 -0.77
N ASN A 142 -20.40 5.44 -0.17
CA ASN A 142 -20.86 6.80 -0.37
C ASN A 142 -20.07 7.81 0.49
N LYS A 143 -20.28 9.11 0.26
CA LYS A 143 -19.52 10.19 0.89
C LYS A 143 -19.59 10.10 2.41
N GLN A 144 -20.80 9.96 2.94
CA GLN A 144 -21.06 9.92 4.38
C GLN A 144 -20.35 8.73 5.05
N GLN A 145 -20.32 7.56 4.40
CA GLN A 145 -19.63 6.38 4.90
C GLN A 145 -18.11 6.58 4.93
N ILE A 146 -17.54 7.19 3.88
CA ILE A 146 -16.10 7.50 3.83
C ILE A 146 -15.74 8.51 4.92
N GLU A 147 -16.47 9.61 5.06
CA GLU A 147 -16.22 10.63 6.09
C GLU A 147 -16.30 10.05 7.51
N ARG A 148 -17.31 9.22 7.79
CA ARG A 148 -17.42 8.51 9.08
C ARG A 148 -16.22 7.60 9.32
N ALA A 149 -15.79 6.84 8.31
CA ALA A 149 -14.66 5.93 8.44
C ALA A 149 -13.34 6.69 8.65
N VAL A 150 -13.13 7.81 7.97
CA VAL A 150 -11.96 8.69 8.17
C VAL A 150 -11.98 9.27 9.58
N LYS A 151 -13.13 9.76 10.06
CA LYS A 151 -13.27 10.24 11.45
C LYS A 151 -12.90 9.16 12.46
N LEU A 152 -13.43 7.95 12.31
CA LEU A 152 -13.09 6.83 13.20
C LEU A 152 -11.60 6.48 13.13
N PHE A 153 -11.03 6.42 11.92
CA PHE A 153 -9.59 6.20 11.73
C PHE A 153 -8.76 7.22 12.50
N THR A 154 -9.04 8.51 12.35
CA THR A 154 -8.31 9.57 13.07
C THR A 154 -8.50 9.51 14.59
N GLN A 155 -9.67 9.10 15.08
CA GLN A 155 -9.91 8.93 16.51
C GLN A 155 -9.14 7.74 17.11
N GLU A 156 -8.96 6.68 16.33
CA GLU A 156 -8.23 5.51 16.76
C GLU A 156 -6.71 5.72 16.72
N LEU A 157 -6.22 6.59 15.84
CA LEU A 157 -4.83 7.01 15.70
C LEU A 157 -4.39 7.85 16.91
N LYS A 158 -3.96 7.17 17.97
CA LYS A 158 -3.33 7.80 19.14
C LYS A 158 -1.82 7.97 18.92
N GLN A 159 -1.17 8.83 19.70
CA GLN A 159 0.31 8.89 19.73
C GLN A 159 0.91 7.50 19.96
N GLY A 160 2.00 7.21 19.25
CA GLY A 160 2.65 5.89 19.26
C GLY A 160 1.94 4.81 18.42
N SER A 161 1.00 5.19 17.54
CA SER A 161 0.30 4.24 16.65
C SER A 161 0.83 4.29 15.22
N LEU A 162 0.81 3.14 14.54
CA LEU A 162 1.07 3.00 13.10
C LEU A 162 -0.26 3.03 12.34
N GLY A 163 -0.45 4.04 11.50
CA GLY A 163 -1.64 4.20 10.68
C GLY A 163 -1.39 3.83 9.21
N LEU A 164 -2.28 3.06 8.62
CA LEU A 164 -2.29 2.80 7.18
C LEU A 164 -3.63 3.20 6.58
N PHE A 165 -3.61 4.03 5.55
CA PHE A 165 -4.77 4.37 4.75
C PHE A 165 -4.59 3.85 3.33
N PHE A 166 -5.61 3.16 2.82
CA PHE A 166 -5.64 2.65 1.46
C PHE A 166 -6.96 3.02 0.80
N TYR A 167 -6.88 3.60 -0.40
CA TYR A 167 -8.04 3.84 -1.24
C TYR A 167 -7.79 3.34 -2.66
N ALA A 168 -8.71 2.50 -3.15
CA ALA A 168 -8.80 2.13 -4.55
C ALA A 168 -10.14 2.62 -5.10
N GLY A 169 -10.08 3.36 -6.21
CA GLY A 169 -11.28 3.93 -6.84
C GLY A 169 -10.93 5.06 -7.80
N HIS A 170 -11.90 5.94 -8.00
CA HIS A 170 -11.70 7.18 -8.73
C HIS A 170 -11.17 8.27 -7.79
N GLY A 171 -10.19 9.03 -8.27
CA GLY A 171 -9.66 10.19 -7.58
C GLY A 171 -9.60 11.35 -8.55
N MET A 172 -9.68 12.56 -8.02
CA MET A 172 -9.50 13.78 -8.80
C MET A 172 -8.57 14.72 -8.06
N GLN A 173 -7.69 15.41 -8.80
CA GLN A 173 -6.82 16.43 -8.26
C GLN A 173 -7.27 17.80 -8.74
N ILE A 174 -7.47 18.73 -7.81
CA ILE A 174 -7.84 20.12 -8.11
C ILE A 174 -6.98 21.04 -7.26
N ASP A 175 -6.29 21.98 -7.91
CA ASP A 175 -5.48 23.00 -7.24
C ASP A 175 -4.48 22.39 -6.22
N GLY A 176 -3.88 21.24 -6.59
CA GLY A 176 -2.93 20.50 -5.75
C GLY A 176 -3.55 19.61 -4.68
N ILE A 177 -4.88 19.63 -4.52
CA ILE A 177 -5.61 18.86 -3.51
C ILE A 177 -6.16 17.58 -4.13
N ASN A 178 -5.93 16.43 -3.48
CA ASN A 178 -6.44 15.14 -3.90
C ASN A 178 -7.80 14.85 -3.25
N TYR A 179 -8.79 14.55 -4.09
CA TYR A 179 -10.13 14.20 -3.70
C TYR A 179 -10.40 12.72 -4.01
N LEU A 180 -10.89 11.99 -3.02
CA LEU A 180 -11.50 10.68 -3.22
C LEU A 180 -12.90 10.88 -3.79
N ILE A 181 -13.29 10.05 -4.75
CA ILE A 181 -14.63 10.14 -5.34
C ILE A 181 -15.54 9.06 -4.75
N PRO A 182 -16.58 9.45 -4.00
CA PRO A 182 -17.62 8.53 -3.53
C PRO A 182 -18.50 7.98 -4.67
N LEU A 183 -19.27 6.92 -4.40
CA LEU A 183 -20.21 6.38 -5.38
C LEU A 183 -21.41 7.31 -5.66
N ASP A 184 -21.83 8.07 -4.67
CA ASP A 184 -22.95 9.04 -4.74
C ASP A 184 -22.51 10.43 -5.19
N ALA A 185 -21.30 10.56 -5.73
CA ALA A 185 -20.77 11.85 -6.16
C ALA A 185 -21.41 12.28 -7.49
N GLU A 186 -21.91 13.52 -7.53
CA GLU A 186 -22.39 14.19 -8.72
C GLU A 186 -21.59 15.48 -8.97
N PHE A 187 -21.17 15.71 -10.22
CA PHE A 187 -20.39 16.90 -10.59
C PHE A 187 -21.01 17.60 -11.80
N LYS A 188 -21.51 18.81 -11.61
CA LYS A 188 -21.97 19.74 -12.66
C LYS A 188 -20.99 20.91 -12.84
N SER A 189 -20.19 21.21 -11.82
CA SER A 189 -19.18 22.28 -11.82
C SER A 189 -17.91 21.90 -11.06
N LYS A 190 -16.83 22.67 -11.24
CA LYS A 190 -15.59 22.53 -10.44
C LYS A 190 -15.85 22.73 -8.93
N ALA A 191 -16.83 23.58 -8.57
CA ALA A 191 -17.17 23.83 -7.17
C ALA A 191 -17.78 22.58 -6.50
N ASP A 192 -18.56 21.80 -7.24
CA ASP A 192 -19.26 20.61 -6.72
C ASP A 192 -18.29 19.56 -6.19
N VAL A 193 -17.08 19.50 -6.74
CA VAL A 193 -16.02 18.59 -6.27
C VAL A 193 -15.72 18.81 -4.79
N LYS A 194 -15.65 20.07 -4.35
CA LYS A 194 -15.36 20.39 -2.96
C LYS A 194 -16.48 19.94 -2.01
N TYR A 195 -17.71 19.87 -2.50
CA TYR A 195 -18.88 19.52 -1.70
C TYR A 195 -19.24 18.03 -1.76
N ASN A 196 -18.99 17.38 -2.90
CA ASN A 196 -19.46 16.02 -3.19
C ASN A 196 -18.33 14.97 -3.19
N ALA A 197 -17.07 15.39 -3.11
CA ALA A 197 -15.93 14.50 -2.92
C ALA A 197 -15.38 14.58 -1.48
N VAL A 198 -14.43 13.71 -1.14
CA VAL A 198 -13.76 13.71 0.16
C VAL A 198 -12.31 14.17 0.00
N ASN A 199 -11.96 15.25 0.70
CA ASN A 199 -10.60 15.77 0.74
C ASN A 199 -9.70 14.91 1.67
N LEU A 200 -8.43 14.75 1.28
CA LEU A 200 -7.39 14.05 2.02
C LEU A 200 -6.46 14.97 2.83
N TYR A 201 -6.68 16.29 2.77
CA TYR A 201 -5.94 17.31 3.51
C TYR A 201 -6.63 17.70 4.81
#